data_AF-A0A061N5J3-F1
#
_entry.id   AF-A0A061N5J3-F1
#
_cell.length_a   1.000
_cell.length_b   1.000
_cell.length_c   1.000
_cell.angle_alpha   90.00
_cell.angle_beta   90.00
_cell.angle_gamma   90.00
#
_symmetry.space_group_name_H-M   'P 1'
#
loop_
_entity.id
_entity.type
_entity.pdbx_description
1 polymer ?
#
loop_
_entity_poly.entity_id
_entity_poly.type
_entity_poly.pdbx_seq_one_letter_code
_entity_poly.pdbx_strand_id
1 'polypeptide(L)'
;MIENKDEFYLSLSAENADVLNDADIIIGYGDEDLYEAVKADSRLGQIPAVERGSVVMVGNATPLAAAGTPNPLSIEYTIEEYVELLGDAVEKVDE
;
A
#
# COMPACT_ATOMS: atom_id res chain seq x y z
N MET A 1 -18.08 -1.73 -2.34
CA MET A 1 -19.11 -2.70 -2.77
C MET A 1 -18.41 -3.73 -3.66
N ILE A 2 -18.56 -5.03 -3.41
CA ILE A 2 -17.99 -6.08 -4.28
C ILE A 2 -19.07 -6.48 -5.27
N GLU A 3 -18.91 -6.11 -6.53
CA GLU A 3 -19.89 -6.37 -7.60
C GLU A 3 -19.79 -7.79 -8.15
N ASN A 4 -18.58 -8.34 -8.18
CA ASN A 4 -18.29 -9.71 -8.62
C ASN A 4 -17.51 -10.45 -7.53
N LYS A 5 -18.06 -11.54 -7.00
CA LYS A 5 -17.44 -12.32 -5.91
C LYS A 5 -16.27 -13.18 -6.38
N ASP A 6 -16.07 -13.32 -7.69
CA ASP A 6 -14.97 -14.08 -8.27
C ASP A 6 -13.72 -13.22 -8.55
N GLU A 7 -13.81 -11.90 -8.38
CA GLU A 7 -12.68 -10.98 -8.55
C GLU A 7 -11.88 -10.81 -7.25
N PHE A 8 -10.57 -10.65 -7.40
CA PHE A 8 -9.63 -10.48 -6.29
C PHE A 8 -9.25 -9.00 -6.05
N TYR A 9 -9.74 -8.09 -6.90
CA TYR A 9 -9.48 -6.65 -6.81
C TYR A 9 -10.74 -5.85 -7.11
N LEU A 10 -10.70 -4.55 -6.84
CA LEU A 10 -11.75 -3.59 -7.20
C LEU A 10 -11.09 -2.35 -7.81
N SER A 11 -11.75 -1.75 -8.80
CA SER A 11 -11.39 -0.42 -9.29
C SER A 11 -12.20 0.64 -8.57
N LEU A 12 -11.54 1.48 -7.78
CA LEU A 12 -12.15 2.55 -7.02
C LEU A 12 -11.94 3.89 -7.72
N SER A 13 -13.01 4.67 -7.93
CA SER A 13 -12.88 6.06 -8.35
C SER A 13 -12.20 6.87 -7.25
N ALA A 14 -11.23 7.74 -7.62
CA ALA A 14 -10.64 8.70 -6.70
C ALA A 14 -11.68 9.62 -6.04
N GLU A 15 -12.89 9.69 -6.59
CA GLU A 15 -13.98 10.43 -5.97
C GLU A 15 -14.49 9.84 -4.67
N ASN A 16 -14.31 8.52 -4.51
CA ASN A 16 -14.70 7.74 -3.35
C ASN A 16 -13.48 7.32 -2.53
N ALA A 17 -12.37 8.09 -2.59
CA ALA A 17 -11.15 7.79 -1.86
C ALA A 17 -11.34 7.77 -0.34
N ASP A 18 -12.38 8.43 0.16
CA ASP A 18 -12.79 8.48 1.56
C ASP A 18 -13.08 7.11 2.18
N VAL A 19 -13.43 6.10 1.36
CA VAL A 19 -13.61 4.72 1.84
C VAL A 19 -12.31 4.11 2.41
N LEU A 20 -11.16 4.72 2.13
CA LEU A 20 -9.85 4.31 2.64
C LEU A 20 -9.45 5.07 3.91
N ASN A 21 -10.28 5.99 4.41
CA ASN A 21 -9.89 6.86 5.52
C ASN A 21 -9.64 6.12 6.84
N ASP A 22 -10.30 4.97 7.03
CA ASP A 22 -10.11 4.14 8.22
C ASP A 22 -8.91 3.19 8.10
N ALA A 23 -8.16 3.22 6.99
CA ALA A 23 -6.95 2.43 6.85
C ALA A 23 -5.80 3.05 7.65
N ASP A 24 -5.21 2.28 8.57
CA ASP A 24 -4.00 2.68 9.28
C ASP A 24 -2.78 2.69 8.34
N ILE A 25 -2.68 1.68 7.47
CA ILE A 25 -1.57 1.51 6.53
C ILE A 25 -2.11 1.20 5.14
N ILE A 26 -1.48 1.79 4.13
CA ILE A 26 -1.72 1.46 2.71
C ILE A 26 -0.45 0.82 2.14
N ILE A 27 -0.60 -0.30 1.45
CA ILE A 27 0.50 -0.98 0.77
C ILE A 27 0.28 -0.83 -0.73
N GLY A 28 1.29 -0.33 -1.44
CA GLY A 28 1.24 -0.06 -2.87
C GLY A 28 2.47 -0.57 -3.60
N TYR A 29 2.31 -0.79 -4.91
CA TYR A 29 3.42 -1.03 -5.83
C TYR A 29 3.85 0.30 -6.45
N GLY A 30 5.15 0.45 -6.68
CA GLY A 30 5.72 1.65 -7.29
C GLY A 30 6.98 2.14 -6.58
N ASP A 31 7.48 3.27 -7.05
CA ASP A 31 8.66 3.94 -6.52
C ASP A 31 8.29 5.20 -5.73
N GLU A 32 9.31 5.87 -5.18
CA GLU A 32 9.15 7.11 -4.43
C GLU A 32 8.55 8.23 -5.30
N ASP A 33 8.89 8.30 -6.59
CA ASP A 33 8.34 9.30 -7.50
C ASP A 33 6.82 9.17 -7.65
N LEU A 34 6.30 7.95 -7.74
CA LEU A 34 4.85 7.71 -7.72
C LEU A 34 4.24 8.12 -6.37
N TYR A 35 4.89 7.80 -5.26
CA TYR A 35 4.38 8.15 -3.94
C TYR A 35 4.32 9.66 -3.73
N GLU A 36 5.35 10.41 -4.13
CA GLU A 36 5.32 11.88 -4.15
C GLU A 36 4.20 12.43 -5.01
N ALA A 37 3.93 11.82 -6.18
CA ALA A 37 2.80 12.21 -7.02
C ALA A 37 1.45 11.96 -6.34
N VAL A 38 1.30 10.83 -5.60
CA VAL A 38 0.09 10.52 -4.83
C VAL A 38 -0.12 11.51 -3.68
N LYS A 39 0.95 11.86 -2.94
CA LYS A 39 0.90 12.87 -1.88
C LYS A 39 0.49 14.26 -2.43
N ALA A 40 0.96 14.61 -3.62
CA ALA A 40 0.62 15.87 -4.27
C ALA A 40 -0.79 15.91 -4.88
N ASP A 41 -1.46 14.76 -5.04
CA ASP A 41 -2.80 14.71 -5.62
C ASP A 41 -3.84 15.31 -4.67
N SER A 42 -4.69 16.17 -5.22
CA SER A 42 -5.68 16.93 -4.44
C SER A 42 -6.75 16.08 -3.74
N ARG A 43 -6.90 14.79 -4.08
CA ARG A 43 -7.86 13.87 -3.45
C ARG A 43 -7.15 12.74 -2.73
N LEU A 44 -6.21 12.06 -3.40
CA LEU A 44 -5.51 10.91 -2.82
C LEU A 44 -4.56 11.33 -1.70
N GLY A 45 -3.95 12.52 -1.79
CA GLY A 45 -3.13 13.09 -0.73
C GLY A 45 -3.91 13.41 0.56
N GLN A 46 -5.24 13.53 0.49
CA GLN A 46 -6.09 13.75 1.67
C GLN A 46 -6.47 12.46 2.40
N ILE A 47 -6.09 11.29 1.88
CA ILE A 47 -6.32 10.03 2.60
C ILE A 47 -5.40 10.06 3.86
N PRO A 48 -5.91 9.87 5.08
CA PRO A 48 -5.15 9.98 6.33
C PRO A 48 -3.83 9.19 6.34
N ALA A 49 -3.83 7.96 5.83
CA ALA A 49 -2.59 7.17 5.73
C ALA A 49 -1.55 7.77 4.78
N VAL A 50 -1.98 8.38 3.68
CA VAL A 50 -1.09 9.08 2.72
C VAL A 50 -0.57 10.37 3.34
N GLU A 51 -1.43 11.15 3.98
CA GLU A 51 -1.06 12.43 4.61
C GLU A 51 -0.04 12.24 5.75
N ARG A 52 -0.28 11.26 6.61
CA ARG A 52 0.62 10.85 7.71
C ARG A 52 1.88 10.15 7.23
N GLY A 53 1.79 9.53 6.06
CA GLY A 53 2.86 8.79 5.42
C GLY A 53 3.04 7.35 5.90
N SER A 54 1.99 6.74 6.45
CA SER A 54 1.93 5.30 6.73
C SER A 54 1.60 4.51 5.46
N VAL A 55 2.42 4.71 4.42
CA VAL A 55 2.32 4.04 3.12
C VAL A 55 3.58 3.24 2.86
N VAL A 56 3.42 1.97 2.48
CA VAL A 56 4.53 1.09 2.08
C VAL A 56 4.57 0.96 0.57
N MET A 57 5.69 1.34 -0.04
CA MET A 57 5.95 1.15 -1.47
C MET A 57 6.89 -0.05 -1.65
N VAL A 58 6.35 -1.18 -2.13
CA VAL A 58 7.11 -2.45 -2.25
C VAL A 58 8.00 -2.52 -3.50
N GLY A 59 8.10 -1.41 -4.25
CA GLY A 59 8.78 -1.35 -5.54
C GLY A 59 7.90 -1.81 -6.70
N ASN A 60 8.51 -1.80 -7.90
CA ASN A 60 7.93 -2.36 -9.11
C ASN A 60 8.95 -3.30 -9.77
N ALA A 61 8.50 -4.49 -10.20
CA ALA A 61 9.35 -5.53 -10.79
C ALA A 61 10.55 -5.96 -9.92
N THR A 62 10.44 -5.84 -8.58
CA THR A 62 11.43 -6.30 -7.61
C THR A 62 11.07 -7.71 -7.09
N PRO A 63 12.05 -8.47 -6.53
CA PRO A 63 11.74 -9.72 -5.83
C PRO A 63 10.71 -9.56 -4.72
N LEU A 64 10.78 -8.46 -3.96
CA LEU A 64 9.84 -8.13 -2.90
C LEU A 64 8.41 -7.91 -3.44
N ALA A 65 8.26 -7.12 -4.51
CA ALA A 65 6.97 -6.91 -5.16
C ALA A 65 6.35 -8.22 -5.66
N ALA A 66 7.17 -9.08 -6.27
CA ALA A 66 6.73 -10.40 -6.73
C ALA A 66 6.33 -11.34 -5.58
N ALA A 67 6.91 -11.17 -4.40
CA ALA A 67 6.58 -11.93 -3.20
C ALA A 67 5.23 -11.52 -2.56
N GLY A 68 4.61 -10.42 -3.00
CA GLY A 68 3.27 -10.00 -2.58
C GLY A 68 2.17 -11.03 -2.88
N THR A 69 2.42 -11.95 -3.82
CA THR A 69 1.64 -13.19 -3.97
C THR A 69 2.47 -14.37 -3.44
N PRO A 70 2.37 -14.70 -2.14
CA PRO A 70 3.38 -15.50 -1.46
C PRO A 70 3.35 -16.97 -1.87
N ASN A 71 4.52 -17.60 -1.85
CA ASN A 71 4.72 -19.05 -1.89
C ASN A 71 5.74 -19.46 -0.80
N PRO A 72 5.88 -20.76 -0.46
CA PRO A 72 6.74 -21.18 0.64
C PRO A 72 8.19 -20.70 0.55
N LEU A 73 8.74 -20.56 -0.66
CA LEU A 73 10.11 -20.09 -0.87
C LEU A 73 10.19 -18.55 -0.82
N SER A 74 9.19 -17.84 -1.33
CA SER A 74 9.19 -16.37 -1.30
C SER A 74 9.03 -15.85 0.12
N ILE A 75 8.23 -16.51 0.96
CA ILE A 75 8.09 -16.14 2.38
C ILE A 75 9.45 -16.19 3.06
N GLU A 76 10.15 -17.32 2.98
CA GLU A 76 11.48 -17.46 3.60
C GLU A 76 12.48 -16.42 3.07
N TYR A 77 12.39 -16.09 1.78
CA TYR A 77 13.31 -15.16 1.15
C TYR A 77 13.04 -13.68 1.47
N THR A 78 11.79 -13.27 1.69
CA THR A 78 11.42 -11.84 1.79
C THR A 78 10.73 -11.42 3.08
N ILE A 79 10.40 -12.33 3.99
CA ILE A 79 9.55 -11.99 5.15
C ILE A 79 10.21 -10.97 6.09
N GLU A 80 11.53 -11.03 6.29
CA GLU A 80 12.24 -10.09 7.15
C GLU A 80 12.13 -8.65 6.61
N GLU A 81 12.49 -8.45 5.34
CA GLU A 81 12.37 -7.16 4.64
C GLU A 81 10.91 -6.66 4.60
N TYR A 82 9.95 -7.55 4.33
CA TYR A 82 8.55 -7.16 4.24
C TYR A 82 7.99 -6.70 5.60
N VAL A 83 8.35 -7.40 6.69
CA VAL A 83 7.90 -7.03 8.04
C VAL A 83 8.60 -5.76 8.54
N GLU A 84 9.86 -5.53 8.19
CA GLU A 84 10.58 -4.29 8.50
C GLU A 84 9.86 -3.07 7.89
N LEU A 85 9.55 -3.12 6.59
CA LEU A 85 8.80 -2.05 5.90
C LEU A 85 7.41 -1.80 6.50
N LEU A 86 6.70 -2.86 6.89
CA LEU A 86 5.42 -2.72 7.58
C LEU A 86 5.59 -2.09 8.96
N GLY A 87 6.65 -2.47 9.69
CA GLY A 87 7.00 -1.88 10.98
C GLY A 87 7.22 -0.38 10.89
N ASP A 88 8.04 0.06 9.93
CA ASP A 88 8.31 1.48 9.68
C ASP A 88 7.01 2.27 9.40
N ALA A 89 6.07 1.69 8.65
CA ALA A 89 4.78 2.32 8.40
C ALA A 89 3.85 2.31 9.63
N VAL A 90 3.90 1.27 10.48
CA VAL A 90 3.15 1.22 11.76
C VAL A 90 3.64 2.33 12.69
N GLU A 91 4.95 2.57 12.78
CA GLU A 91 5.51 3.65 13.63
C GLU A 91 4.95 5.03 13.26
N LYS A 92 4.48 5.22 12.02
CA LYS A 92 3.83 6.44 11.59
C LYS A 92 2.39 6.58 12.07
N VAL A 93 1.69 5.50 12.41
CA VAL A 93 0.28 5.53 12.82
C VAL A 93 0.10 6.10 14.23
N ASP A 94 1.07 5.84 15.11
CA ASP A 94 1.02 6.21 16.53
C ASP A 94 1.69 7.57 16.86
N GLU A 95 2.08 8.37 15.85
CA GLU A 95 2.57 9.76 15.99
C GLU A 95 1.42 10.79 16.03
#